data_AF-A0A2E9H535-F1
#
_entry.id   AF-A0A2E9H535-F1
#
_cell.length_a   1.000
_cell.length_b   1.000
_cell.length_c   1.000
_cell.angle_alpha   90.00
_cell.angle_beta   90.00
_cell.angle_gamma   90.00
#
_symmetry.space_group_name_H-M   'P 1'
#
loop_
_entity.id
_entity.type
_entity.pdbx_description
1 polymer ?
#
loop_
_entity_poly.entity_id
_entity_poly.type
_entity_poly.pdbx_seq_one_letter_code
_entity_poly.pdbx_strand_id
1 'polypeptide(L)' 'MLTYQIDNDTITVDDDKKAELNILASRFYARLGYSSKKGFDFSMSQHPQEQAVWAMAVEAYYLHVSSGIFD' A
#
# COMPACT_ATOMS: atom_id res chain seq x y z
N MET A 1 8.33 7.02 -8.33
CA MET A 1 7.25 6.27 -9.02
C MET A 1 7.51 4.77 -8.93
N LEU A 2 6.56 4.02 -8.35
CA LEU A 2 6.58 2.56 -8.25
C LEU A 2 5.41 2.00 -9.08
N THR A 3 5.68 0.96 -9.86
CA THR A 3 4.67 0.33 -10.72
C THR A 3 4.34 -1.07 -10.21
N TYR A 4 3.05 -1.36 -10.04
CA TYR A 4 2.54 -2.65 -9.58
C TYR A 4 1.64 -3.26 -10.65
N GLN A 5 1.66 -4.59 -10.73
CA GLN A 5 0.72 -5.39 -11.51
C GLN A 5 -0.32 -5.96 -10.54
N ILE A 6 -1.59 -5.60 -10.71
CA ILE A 6 -2.71 -6.14 -9.93
C ILE A 6 -3.75 -6.64 -10.93
N ASP A 7 -4.05 -7.94 -10.94
CA ASP A 7 -5.09 -8.55 -11.78
C ASP A 7 -5.05 -8.13 -13.27
N ASN A 8 -3.85 -8.18 -13.88
CA ASN A 8 -3.52 -7.75 -15.25
C ASN A 8 -3.57 -6.23 -15.51
N ASP A 9 -3.87 -5.41 -14.49
CA ASP A 9 -3.79 -3.96 -14.57
C ASP A 9 -2.47 -3.42 -14.01
N THR A 10 -1.98 -2.36 -14.66
CA THR A 10 -0.75 -1.67 -14.26
C THR A 10 -1.09 -0.39 -13.51
N ILE A 11 -0.67 -0.31 -12.26
CA ILE A 11 -0.83 0.90 -11.44
C ILE A 11 0.52 1.54 -11.24
N THR A 12 0.59 2.83 -11.55
CA THR A 12 1.74 3.66 -11.20
C THR A 12 1.37 4.49 -9.98
N VAL A 13 2.12 4.28 -8.90
CA VAL A 13 2.04 5.03 -7.66
C VAL A 13 3.18 6.05 -7.68
N ASP A 14 2.85 7.34 -7.68
CA ASP A 14 3.84 8.41 -7.50
C ASP A 14 4.33 8.48 -6.05
N ASP A 15 5.30 9.35 -5.78
CA ASP A 15 5.97 9.37 -4.47
C ASP A 15 5.05 9.93 -3.36
N ASP A 16 4.14 10.84 -3.70
CA ASP A 16 3.13 11.38 -2.79
C ASP A 16 2.12 10.29 -2.40
N LYS A 17 1.60 9.58 -3.41
CA LYS A 17 0.69 8.46 -3.19
C LYS A 17 1.37 7.33 -2.44
N LYS A 18 2.64 7.05 -2.74
CA LYS A 18 3.43 6.06 -1.98
C LYS A 18 3.45 6.40 -0.49
N ALA A 19 3.65 7.67 -0.13
CA ALA A 19 3.67 8.09 1.27
C ALA A 19 2.30 7.86 1.96
N GLU A 20 1.20 8.17 1.29
CA GLU A 20 -0.15 7.92 1.78
C GLU A 20 -0.43 6.42 1.98
N LEU A 21 -0.07 5.59 1.00
CA LEU A 21 -0.22 4.15 1.06
C LEU A 21 0.64 3.54 2.17
N ASN A 22 1.82 4.09 2.41
CA ASN A 22 2.69 3.63 3.49
C ASN A 22 2.10 3.93 4.88
N ILE A 23 1.37 5.05 5.02
CA ILE A 23 0.59 5.35 6.23
C ILE A 23 -0.57 4.36 6.37
N LEU A 24 -1.27 4.03 5.28
CA LEU A 24 -2.36 3.05 5.30
C LEU A 24 -1.86 1.65 5.69
N ALA A 25 -0.74 1.22 5.11
CA ALA A 25 -0.03 -0.02 5.45
C ALA A 25 0.33 -0.06 6.93
N SER A 26 0.94 1.01 7.46
CA SER A 26 1.29 1.12 8.88
C SER A 26 0.07 1.00 9.80
N ARG A 27 -1.04 1.65 9.44
CA ARG A 27 -2.31 1.55 10.18
C ARG A 27 -2.88 0.13 10.15
N PHE A 28 -2.82 -0.55 9.02
CA PHE A 28 -3.28 -1.94 8.91
C PHE A 28 -2.40 -2.89 9.72
N TYR A 29 -1.08 -2.73 9.64
CA TYR A 29 -0.13 -3.50 10.44
C TYR A 29 -0.38 -3.34 11.96
N ALA A 30 -0.69 -2.12 12.39
CA ALA A 30 -1.07 -1.84 13.77
C ALA A 30 -2.38 -2.52 14.19
N ARG A 31 -3.38 -2.58 13.30
CA ARG A 31 -4.64 -3.31 13.56
C ARG A 31 -4.43 -4.81 13.72
N LEU A 32 -3.40 -5.37 13.11
CA LEU A 32 -2.99 -6.76 13.29
C LEU A 32 -2.21 -6.99 14.60
N GLY A 33 -1.97 -5.95 15.40
CA GLY A 33 -1.26 -6.01 16.68
C GLY A 33 0.26 -5.83 16.59
N TYR A 34 0.78 -5.46 15.42
CA TYR A 34 2.21 -5.25 15.20
C TYR A 34 2.60 -3.77 15.31
N SER A 35 3.89 -3.50 15.50
CA SER A 35 4.42 -2.13 15.45
C SER A 35 5.56 -2.05 14.44
N SER A 36 5.51 -1.03 13.58
CA SER A 36 6.59 -0.69 12.67
C SER A 36 7.47 0.41 13.26
N LYS A 37 8.75 0.43 12.89
CA LYS A 37 9.66 1.52 13.26
C LYS A 37 9.17 2.84 12.67
N LYS A 38 9.52 3.97 13.32
CA LYS A 38 9.23 5.30 12.76
C LYS A 38 9.91 5.44 11.40
N GLY A 39 9.15 5.84 10.38
CA GLY A 39 9.65 6.00 9.02
C GLY A 39 9.91 4.68 8.28
N PHE A 40 9.37 3.56 8.77
CA PHE A 40 9.47 2.27 8.08
C PHE A 40 8.78 2.32 6.71
N ASP A 41 9.45 1.83 5.68
CA ASP A 41 8.95 1.80 4.30
C ASP A 41 8.51 0.37 3.93
N PHE A 42 7.19 0.15 3.96
CA PHE A 42 6.60 -1.15 3.66
C PHE A 42 6.79 -1.55 2.19
N SER A 43 6.94 -0.59 1.27
CA SER A 43 7.16 -0.90 -0.15
C SER A 43 8.52 -1.52 -0.41
N MET A 44 9.46 -1.39 0.53
CA MET A 44 10.83 -1.89 0.43
C MET A 44 11.08 -3.10 1.33
N SER A 45 10.05 -3.60 2.03
CA SER A 45 10.22 -4.72 2.95
C SER A 45 10.44 -6.05 2.21
N GLN A 46 11.27 -6.90 2.80
CA GLN A 46 11.48 -8.29 2.40
C GLN A 46 10.72 -9.28 3.30
N HIS A 47 10.05 -8.80 4.35
CA HIS A 47 9.29 -9.66 5.25
C HIS A 47 7.93 -10.00 4.61
N PRO A 48 7.56 -11.29 4.46
CA PRO A 48 6.35 -11.69 3.73
C PRO A 48 5.06 -11.02 4.22
N GLN A 49 4.94 -10.86 5.55
CA GLN A 49 3.77 -10.21 6.13
C GLN A 49 3.70 -8.72 5.80
N GLU A 50 4.84 -8.02 5.79
CA GLU A 50 4.89 -6.59 5.51
C GLU A 50 4.67 -6.33 4.02
N GLN A 51 5.13 -7.24 3.16
CA GLN A 51 4.81 -7.25 1.73
C GLN A 51 3.31 -7.44 1.48
N ALA A 52 2.65 -8.35 2.21
CA ALA A 52 1.20 -8.55 2.11
C ALA A 52 0.42 -7.32 2.58
N VAL A 53 0.87 -6.68 3.66
CA VAL A 53 0.30 -5.42 4.17
C VAL A 53 0.43 -4.29 3.15
N TRP A 54 1.60 -4.18 2.50
CA TRP A 54 1.81 -3.22 1.42
C TRP A 54 0.91 -3.49 0.22
N ALA A 55 0.88 -4.74 -0.26
CA ALA A 55 0.06 -5.15 -1.40
C ALA A 55 -1.42 -4.79 -1.18
N MET A 56 -1.94 -5.07 0.01
CA MET A 56 -3.31 -4.69 0.38
C MET A 56 -3.53 -3.16 0.36
N ALA A 57 -2.57 -2.36 0.83
CA ALA A 57 -2.71 -0.91 0.73
C ALA A 57 -2.81 -0.44 -0.74
N VAL A 58 -1.99 -1.01 -1.63
CA VAL A 58 -2.03 -0.70 -3.07
C VAL A 58 -3.34 -1.19 -3.70
N GLU A 59 -3.82 -2.38 -3.36
CA GLU A 59 -5.07 -2.97 -3.88
C GLU A 59 -6.31 -2.18 -3.43
N ALA A 60 -6.35 -1.71 -2.19
CA ALA A 60 -7.43 -0.81 -1.73
C ALA A 60 -7.47 0.49 -2.56
N TYR A 61 -6.29 1.04 -2.87
CA TYR A 61 -6.19 2.23 -3.70
C TYR A 61 -6.58 1.95 -5.16
N TYR A 62 -6.16 0.81 -5.71
CA TYR A 62 -6.60 0.36 -7.03
C TYR A 62 -8.12 0.32 -7.12
N LEU A 63 -8.78 -0.37 -6.17
CA LEU A 63 -10.23 -0.48 -6.13
C LEU A 63 -10.90 0.89 -5.98
N HIS A 64 -10.33 1.80 -5.20
CA HIS A 64 -10.84 3.17 -5.07
C HIS A 64 -10.78 3.94 -6.40
N VAL A 65 -9.66 3.84 -7.13
CA VAL A 65 -9.49 4.52 -8.42
C VAL A 65 -10.31 3.86 -9.54
N SER A 66 -10.41 2.53 -9.55
CA SER A 66 -11.11 1.78 -10.61
C SER A 66 -12.64 1.78 -10.43
N SER A 67 -13.15 1.84 -9.19
CA SER A 67 -14.59 1.86 -8.92
C SER A 67 -15.27 3.20 -9.21
N GLY A 68 -14.50 4.28 -9.42
CA GLY A 68 -15.05 5.59 -9.76
C GLY A 68 -16.05 6.14 -8.72
N ILE A 69 -15.97 5.72 -7.46
CA ILE A 69 -16.85 6.24 -6.40
C ILE A 69 -16.26 7.59 -5.93
N PHE A 70 -16.84 8.64 -6.51
CA PHE A 70 -16.52 10.06 -6.32
C PHE A 70 -16.94 10.59 -4.93
N ASP A 71 -16.12 11.52 -4.43
CA ASP A 71 -16.63 12.82 -3.97
C ASP A 71 -16.30 13.83 -5.09
#